data_AF-A0A7S1DY49-F1
#
_entry.id   AF-A0A7S1DY49-F1
#
_cell.length_a   1.000
_cell.length_b   1.000
_cell.length_c   1.000
_cell.angle_alpha   90.00
_cell.angle_beta   90.00
_cell.angle_gamma   90.00
#
_symmetry.space_group_name_H-M   'P 1'
#
loop_
_entity.id
_entity.type
_entity.pdbx_description
1 polymer ?
#
loop_
_entity_poly.entity_id
_entity_poly.type
_entity_poly.pdbx_seq_one_letter_code
_entity_poly.pdbx_strand_id
1 'polypeptide(L)'
;LTFSPGERLNECMRGYAGITRRCTVDWFSPWGHEVASNVAISLMKETSEFTTIEPVRLAECMAATHCLVQEFVPTHFRMTQRQVYVTPGTFLSFADTYQSVYAKHANEIRQRMHMMSAGLKKLHGARTGASEMQ
;
A
#
# COMPACT_ATOMS: atom_id res chain seq x y z
N LEU A 1 25.66 -7.73 8.60
CA LEU A 1 24.89 -8.63 9.49
C LEU A 1 23.62 -7.91 9.89
N THR A 2 22.46 -8.55 9.81
CA THR A 2 21.18 -7.92 10.17
C THR A 2 20.55 -8.66 11.33
N PHE A 3 20.22 -7.92 12.39
CA PHE A 3 19.61 -8.47 13.59
C PHE A 3 18.45 -7.59 14.03
N SER A 4 17.36 -8.22 14.47
CA SER A 4 16.34 -7.53 15.25
C SER A 4 16.90 -7.23 16.65
N PRO A 5 16.60 -6.05 17.23
CA PRO A 5 16.91 -5.79 18.63
C PRO A 5 16.28 -6.88 19.52
N GLY A 6 17.10 -7.53 20.35
CA GLY A 6 16.62 -8.62 21.19
C GLY A 6 17.74 -9.54 21.69
N GLU A 7 17.33 -10.61 22.35
CA GLU A 7 18.22 -11.56 23.03
C GLU A 7 19.26 -12.16 22.09
N ARG A 8 18.86 -12.55 20.87
CA ARG A 8 19.77 -13.11 19.86
C ARG A 8 20.91 -12.16 19.48
N LEU A 9 20.64 -10.85 19.40
CA LEU A 9 21.67 -9.86 19.14
C LEU A 9 22.63 -9.77 20.33
N ASN A 10 22.10 -9.77 21.56
CA ASN A 10 22.90 -9.72 22.78
C ASN A 10 23.83 -10.94 22.92
N GLU A 11 23.33 -12.14 22.64
CA GLU A 11 24.13 -13.37 22.61
C GLU A 11 25.26 -13.29 21.58
N CYS A 12 24.96 -12.80 20.38
CA CYS A 12 25.94 -12.66 19.31
C CYS A 12 27.03 -11.63 19.68
N MET A 13 26.65 -10.49 20.26
CA MET A 13 27.59 -9.49 20.74
C MET A 13 28.49 -10.01 21.87
N ARG A 14 27.95 -10.83 22.78
CA ARG A 14 28.74 -11.46 23.87
C ARG A 14 29.69 -12.54 23.35
N GLY A 15 29.26 -13.32 22.36
CA GLY A 15 30.06 -14.41 21.79
C GLY A 15 31.20 -13.93 20.89
N TYR A 16 31.07 -12.76 20.26
CA TYR A 16 32.03 -12.26 19.27
C TYR A 16 32.41 -10.80 19.53
N ALA A 17 33.47 -10.58 20.33
CA ALA A 17 33.98 -9.25 20.66
C ALA A 17 34.40 -8.39 19.45
N GLY A 18 34.65 -9.02 18.29
CA GLY A 18 34.92 -8.31 17.03
C GLY A 18 33.73 -7.48 16.53
N ILE A 19 32.49 -7.89 16.82
CA ILE A 19 31.28 -7.17 16.43
C ILE A 19 31.23 -5.80 17.10
N THR A 20 31.52 -5.74 18.40
CA THR A 20 31.49 -4.46 19.15
C THR A 20 32.71 -3.58 18.85
N ARG A 21 33.85 -4.17 18.47
CA ARG A 21 35.12 -3.44 18.29
C ARG A 21 35.41 -2.99 16.86
N ARG A 22 34.93 -3.72 15.84
CA ARG A 22 35.30 -3.51 14.43
C ARG A 22 34.11 -3.27 13.51
N CYS A 23 32.88 -3.34 14.01
CA CYS A 23 31.69 -3.05 13.21
C CYS A 23 31.05 -1.73 13.65
N THR A 24 30.51 -1.00 12.68
CA THR A 24 29.62 0.13 12.92
C THR A 24 28.19 -0.37 13.03
N VAL A 25 27.43 0.18 13.97
CA VAL A 25 26.02 -0.13 14.13
C VAL A 25 25.21 0.96 13.45
N ASP A 26 24.29 0.54 12.58
CA ASP A 26 23.30 1.40 11.96
C ASP A 26 21.90 0.99 12.48
N TRP A 27 21.14 1.97 12.98
CA TRP A 27 19.85 1.73 13.62
C TRP A 27 18.72 2.08 12.68
N PHE A 28 17.87 1.09 12.38
CA PHE A 28 16.66 1.31 11.60
C PHE A 28 15.51 1.72 12.52
N SER A 29 15.13 3.00 12.46
CA SER A 29 13.95 3.50 13.15
C SER A 29 12.66 3.10 12.43
N PRO A 30 11.54 2.94 13.16
CA PRO A 30 10.22 2.82 12.54
C PRO A 30 9.95 3.97 11.58
N TRP A 31 9.18 3.72 10.53
CA TRP A 31 8.83 4.75 9.57
C TRP A 31 7.86 5.75 10.20
N GLY A 32 8.27 7.03 10.22
CA GLY A 32 7.38 8.13 10.53
C GLY A 32 6.44 8.43 9.36
N HIS A 33 5.43 9.28 9.61
CA HIS A 33 4.43 9.67 8.63
C HIS A 33 5.05 10.23 7.34
N GLU A 34 6.03 11.13 7.45
CA GLU A 34 6.68 11.77 6.29
C GLU A 34 7.41 10.75 5.40
N VAL A 35 8.15 9.82 6.01
CA VAL A 35 8.88 8.78 5.28
C VAL A 35 7.90 7.84 4.58
N ALA A 36 6.88 7.38 5.29
CA ALA A 36 5.86 6.51 4.72
C ALA A 36 5.10 7.21 3.57
N SER A 37 4.80 8.50 3.70
CA SER A 37 4.15 9.30 2.65
C SER A 37 5.05 9.42 1.43
N ASN A 38 6.32 9.80 1.59
CA ASN A 38 7.26 9.91 0.47
C ASN A 38 7.45 8.59 -0.27
N VAL A 39 7.56 7.48 0.46
CA VAL A 39 7.64 6.15 -0.14
C VAL A 39 6.35 5.81 -0.90
N ALA A 40 5.19 6.04 -0.31
CA ALA A 40 3.91 5.82 -0.99
C ALA A 40 3.75 6.67 -2.24
N ILE A 41 4.16 7.94 -2.22
CA ILE A 41 4.18 8.81 -3.42
C ILE A 41 5.04 8.18 -4.52
N SER A 42 6.23 7.69 -4.16
CA SER A 42 7.12 7.03 -5.13
C SER A 42 6.47 5.79 -5.74
N LEU A 43 5.86 4.94 -4.92
CA LEU A 43 5.17 3.72 -5.37
C LEU A 43 3.96 4.04 -6.27
N MET A 44 3.21 5.09 -5.95
CA MET A 44 2.01 5.45 -6.71
C MET A 44 2.33 6.13 -8.05
N LYS A 45 3.47 6.82 -8.17
CA LYS A 45 3.93 7.38 -9.44
C LYS A 45 4.21 6.31 -10.50
N GLU A 46 4.57 5.11 -10.08
CA GLU A 46 4.83 3.99 -11.00
C GLU A 46 3.54 3.43 -11.63
N THR A 47 2.38 3.66 -11.00
CA THR A 47 1.09 3.13 -11.49
C THR A 47 0.33 4.18 -12.31
N SER A 48 0.30 4.01 -13.63
CA SER A 48 -0.33 4.94 -14.58
C SER A 48 -1.87 5.07 -14.47
N GLU A 49 -2.52 4.25 -13.65
CA GLU A 49 -4.00 4.17 -13.57
C GLU A 49 -4.65 5.18 -12.62
N PHE A 50 -3.89 5.86 -11.75
CA PHE A 50 -4.42 6.79 -10.74
C PHE A 50 -4.70 8.20 -11.27
N THR A 51 -5.15 8.34 -12.51
CA THR A 51 -5.19 9.64 -13.22
C THR A 51 -6.20 10.65 -12.63
N THR A 52 -7.13 10.21 -11.78
CA THR A 52 -8.24 11.03 -11.26
C THR A 52 -8.15 11.38 -9.77
N ILE A 53 -7.31 10.71 -8.99
CA ILE A 53 -7.08 11.01 -7.56
C ILE A 53 -5.71 11.65 -7.45
N GLU A 54 -5.57 12.78 -6.73
CA GLU A 54 -4.25 13.33 -6.42
C GLU A 54 -3.43 12.24 -5.70
N PRO A 55 -2.40 11.67 -6.34
CA PRO A 55 -1.65 10.53 -5.78
C PRO A 55 -0.99 10.88 -4.44
N VAL A 56 -0.74 12.18 -4.21
CA VAL A 56 -0.25 12.75 -2.96
C VAL A 56 -1.25 12.53 -1.82
N ARG A 57 -2.53 12.86 -2.02
CA ARG A 57 -3.56 12.68 -0.98
C ARG A 57 -3.77 11.22 -0.63
N LEU A 58 -3.72 10.34 -1.62
CA LEU A 58 -3.80 8.90 -1.39
C LEU A 58 -2.60 8.40 -0.57
N ALA A 59 -1.39 8.84 -0.92
CA ALA A 59 -0.18 8.50 -0.20
C ALA A 59 -0.20 8.99 1.26
N GLU A 60 -0.70 10.20 1.50
CA GLU A 60 -0.93 10.73 2.86
C GLU A 60 -1.91 9.85 3.65
N CYS A 61 -3.03 9.44 3.04
CA CYS A 61 -3.97 8.53 3.70
C CYS A 61 -3.34 7.18 4.04
N MET A 62 -2.50 6.64 3.16
CA MET A 62 -1.79 5.37 3.40
C MET A 62 -0.78 5.50 4.54
N ALA A 63 -0.02 6.60 4.57
CA ALA A 63 0.91 6.90 5.65
C ALA A 63 0.19 7.06 7.00
N ALA A 64 -0.89 7.83 7.04
CA ALA A 64 -1.71 8.00 8.22
C ALA A 64 -2.27 6.67 8.72
N THR A 65 -2.77 5.82 7.82
CA THR A 65 -3.27 4.47 8.16
C THR A 65 -2.16 3.61 8.79
N HIS A 66 -0.95 3.64 8.23
CA HIS A 66 0.19 2.90 8.80
C HIS A 66 0.53 3.35 10.22
N CYS A 67 0.60 4.68 10.45
CA CYS A 67 0.85 5.24 11.77
C CYS A 67 -0.26 4.89 12.77
N LEU A 68 -1.53 4.96 12.35
CA LEU A 68 -2.67 4.58 13.19
C LEU A 68 -2.62 3.11 13.60
N VAL A 69 -2.26 2.21 12.67
CA VAL A 69 -2.10 0.79 13.00
C VAL A 69 -0.97 0.60 14.00
N GLN A 70 0.16 1.29 13.83
CA GLN A 70 1.29 1.24 14.76
C GLN A 70 0.90 1.71 16.18
N GLU A 71 0.11 2.77 16.28
CA GLU A 71 -0.44 3.26 17.56
C GLU A 71 -1.46 2.29 18.18
N PHE A 72 -2.16 1.51 17.35
CA PHE A 72 -3.14 0.53 17.81
C PHE A 72 -2.51 -0.78 18.30
N VAL A 73 -1.31 -1.15 17.84
CA VAL A 73 -0.64 -2.42 18.22
C VAL A 73 -0.60 -2.65 19.74
N PRO A 74 -0.21 -1.69 20.61
CA PRO A 74 -0.18 -1.90 22.06
C PRO A 74 -1.57 -2.21 22.63
N THR A 75 -2.61 -1.55 22.11
CA THR A 75 -4.00 -1.79 22.50
C THR A 75 -4.45 -3.18 22.08
N HIS A 76 -4.12 -3.58 20.84
CA HIS A 76 -4.38 -4.92 20.34
C HIS A 76 -3.72 -5.98 21.22
N PHE A 77 -2.43 -5.81 21.56
CA PHE A 77 -1.70 -6.72 22.43
C PHE A 77 -2.38 -6.84 23.80
N ARG A 78 -2.81 -5.72 24.39
CA ARG A 78 -3.48 -5.73 25.70
C ARG A 78 -4.77 -6.54 25.69
N MET A 79 -5.52 -6.50 24.57
CA MET A 79 -6.78 -7.24 24.40
C MET A 79 -6.58 -8.71 24.06
N THR A 80 -5.64 -9.05 23.17
CA THR A 80 -5.53 -10.40 22.60
C THR A 80 -4.37 -11.20 23.15
N GLN A 81 -3.43 -10.56 23.85
CA GLN A 81 -2.14 -11.11 24.27
C GLN A 81 -1.31 -11.69 23.12
N ARG A 82 -1.60 -11.27 21.87
CA ARG A 82 -0.85 -11.67 20.67
C ARG A 82 0.01 -10.52 20.19
N GLN A 83 1.31 -10.78 20.06
CA GLN A 83 2.24 -9.79 19.52
C GLN A 83 2.08 -9.68 18.00
N VAL A 84 1.91 -8.45 17.53
CA VAL A 84 1.84 -8.10 16.10
C VAL A 84 2.90 -7.04 15.85
N TYR A 85 3.60 -7.15 14.74
CA TYR A 85 4.69 -6.26 14.38
C TYR A 85 4.33 -5.50 13.11
N VAL A 86 4.34 -4.18 13.20
CA VAL A 86 4.21 -3.29 12.04
C VAL A 86 5.62 -3.00 11.55
N THR A 87 5.91 -3.40 10.32
CA THR A 87 7.23 -3.24 9.70
C THR A 87 7.11 -2.51 8.36
N PRO A 88 8.19 -1.87 7.89
CA PRO A 88 8.21 -1.32 6.53
C PRO A 88 7.81 -2.35 5.46
N GLY A 89 8.17 -3.62 5.63
CA GLY A 89 7.75 -4.71 4.74
C GLY A 89 6.23 -4.86 4.69
N THR A 90 5.54 -4.82 5.84
CA THR A 90 4.07 -4.88 5.87
C THR A 90 3.41 -3.67 5.19
N PHE A 91 4.05 -2.49 5.24
CA PHE A 91 3.58 -1.31 4.53
C PHE A 91 3.71 -1.45 3.01
N LEU A 92 4.85 -1.97 2.53
CA LEU A 92 5.06 -2.21 1.10
C LEU A 92 4.08 -3.26 0.56
N SER A 93 3.85 -4.35 1.29
CA SER A 93 2.84 -5.35 0.92
C SER A 93 1.42 -4.77 0.93
N PHE A 94 1.11 -3.88 1.87
CA PHE A 94 -0.15 -3.15 1.88
C PHE A 94 -0.32 -2.28 0.64
N ALA A 95 0.71 -1.53 0.25
CA ALA A 95 0.68 -0.68 -0.94
C ALA A 95 0.48 -1.49 -2.22
N ASP A 96 1.22 -2.58 -2.38
CA ASP A 96 1.08 -3.50 -3.52
C ASP A 96 -0.33 -4.12 -3.60
N THR A 97 -0.84 -4.59 -2.46
CA THR A 97 -2.21 -5.13 -2.37
C THR A 97 -3.24 -4.07 -2.74
N TYR A 98 -3.06 -2.83 -2.29
CA TYR A 98 -3.95 -1.72 -2.62
C TYR A 98 -3.98 -1.47 -4.13
N GLN A 99 -2.81 -1.40 -4.78
CA GLN A 99 -2.73 -1.19 -6.23
C GLN A 99 -3.42 -2.31 -7.01
N SER A 100 -3.21 -3.56 -6.63
CA SER A 100 -3.86 -4.72 -7.26
C SER A 100 -5.38 -4.68 -7.16
N VAL A 101 -5.90 -4.40 -5.96
CA VAL A 101 -7.35 -4.28 -5.72
C VAL A 101 -7.94 -3.10 -6.50
N TYR A 102 -7.24 -1.97 -6.52
CA TYR A 102 -7.67 -0.79 -7.27
C TYR A 102 -7.76 -1.07 -8.77
N ALA A 103 -6.71 -1.63 -9.37
CA ALA A 103 -6.66 -1.95 -10.79
C ALA A 103 -7.79 -2.91 -11.20
N LYS A 104 -8.07 -3.92 -10.36
CA LYS A 104 -9.19 -4.83 -10.57
C LYS A 104 -10.53 -4.08 -10.64
N HIS A 105 -10.83 -3.24 -9.66
CA HIS A 105 -12.08 -2.47 -9.63
C HIS A 105 -12.17 -1.44 -10.75
N ALA A 106 -11.07 -0.76 -11.08
CA ALA A 106 -11.00 0.18 -12.19
C ALA A 106 -11.34 -0.53 -13.52
N ASN A 107 -10.80 -1.72 -13.75
CA ASN A 107 -11.11 -2.53 -14.93
C ASN A 107 -12.57 -2.98 -14.96
N GLU A 108 -13.13 -3.45 -13.83
CA GLU A 108 -14.55 -3.82 -13.73
C GLU A 108 -15.47 -2.64 -14.11
N ILE A 109 -15.17 -1.43 -13.61
CA ILE A 109 -15.92 -0.22 -13.95
C ILE A 109 -15.77 0.13 -15.43
N ARG A 110 -14.55 0.07 -15.97
CA ARG A 110 -14.27 0.35 -17.39
C ARG A 110 -15.02 -0.61 -18.31
N GLN A 111 -15.07 -1.89 -17.97
CA GLN A 111 -15.85 -2.89 -18.71
C GLN A 111 -17.35 -2.57 -18.68
N ARG A 112 -17.90 -2.22 -17.50
CA ARG A 112 -19.32 -1.81 -17.39
C ARG A 112 -19.63 -0.57 -18.22
N MET A 113 -18.75 0.44 -18.20
CA MET A 113 -18.88 1.64 -19.03
C MET A 113 -18.84 1.31 -20.52
N HIS A 114 -17.93 0.43 -20.95
CA HIS A 114 -17.86 -0.02 -22.34
C HIS A 114 -19.15 -0.72 -22.79
N MET A 115 -19.65 -1.66 -21.98
CA MET A 115 -20.92 -2.34 -22.26
C MET A 115 -22.09 -1.36 -22.34
N MET A 116 -22.17 -0.40 -21.42
CA MET A 116 -23.20 0.65 -21.43
C MET A 116 -23.14 1.48 -22.71
N SER A 117 -21.94 1.93 -23.10
CA SER A 117 -21.73 2.72 -24.32
C SER A 117 -22.11 1.92 -25.58
N ALA A 118 -21.72 0.65 -25.65
CA ALA A 118 -22.10 -0.23 -26.74
C ALA A 118 -23.62 -0.43 -26.82
N GLY A 119 -24.30 -0.60 -25.67
CA GLY A 119 -25.75 -0.69 -25.59
C GLY A 119 -26.44 0.59 -26.10
N LEU A 120 -25.98 1.76 -25.65
CA LEU A 120 -26.50 3.05 -26.11
C LEU A 120 -26.33 3.26 -27.62
N LYS A 121 -25.17 2.88 -28.18
CA LYS A 121 -24.94 2.96 -29.64
C LYS A 121 -25.92 2.09 -30.42
N LYS A 122 -26.20 0.87 -29.95
CA LYS A 122 -27.18 -0.03 -30.58
C LYS A 122 -28.59 0.53 -30.52
N LEU A 123 -29.00 1.07 -29.37
CA LEU A 123 -30.32 1.70 -29.21
C LEU A 123 -30.48 2.92 -30.14
N HIS A 124 -29.44 3.74 -30.25
CA HIS A 124 -29.46 4.88 -31.15
C HIS A 124 -29.58 4.46 -32.62
N GLY A 125 -28.79 3.47 -33.06
CA GLY A 125 -28.87 2.94 -34.43
C GLY A 125 -30.22 2.31 -34.78
N ALA A 126 -30.86 1.61 -33.84
CA ALA A 126 -32.20 1.08 -34.04
C ALA A 126 -33.24 2.20 -34.19
N ARG A 127 -33.11 3.28 -33.41
CA ARG A 127 -33.99 4.45 -33.52
C ARG A 127 -33.86 5.13 -34.88
N THR A 128 -32.64 5.35 -35.38
CA THR A 128 -32.44 6.01 -36.68
C THR A 128 -32.95 5.15 -37.83
N GLY A 129 -32.68 3.85 -37.83
CA GLY A 129 -33.18 2.94 -38.87
C GLY A 129 -34.72 2.83 -38.90
N ALA A 130 -35.39 2.90 -37.75
CA ALA A 130 -36.86 2.90 -37.70
C ALA A 130 -37.46 4.18 -38.31
N SER A 131 -36.81 5.33 -38.15
CA SER A 131 -37.25 6.59 -38.76
C SER A 131 -37.05 6.65 -40.27
N GLU A 132 -36.12 5.88 -40.82
CA GLU A 132 -35.87 5.80 -42.28
C GLU A 132 -36.86 4.87 -43.01
N MET A 133 -37.56 4.00 -42.29
CA MET A 133 -38.58 3.08 -42.85
C MET A 133 -40.00 3.65 -42.86
N GLN A 134 -40.21 4.86 -42.33
CA GLN A 134 -41.51 5.57 -42.32
C GLN A 134 -41.57 6.60 -43.44
#